data_AF-A0A919WYY5-F1
#
_entry.id   AF-A0A919WYY5-F1
#
_cell.length_a   1.000
_cell.length_b   1.000
_cell.length_c   1.000
_cell.angle_alpha   90.00
_cell.angle_beta   90.00
_cell.angle_gamma   90.00
#
_symmetry.space_group_name_H-M   'P 1'
#
loop_
_entity.id
_entity.type
_entity.pdbx_description
1 polymer ?
#
loop_
_entity_poly.entity_id
_entity_poly.type
_entity_poly.pdbx_seq_one_letter_code
_entity_poly.pdbx_strand_id
1 'polypeptide(L)' 'MREWKREGYKVVEVELDADLHEFEVIKEDEVIATITPETIEDMEQIASDLDNGEDVNGWEDGMGNTISI' A
#
# COMPACT_ATOMS: atom_id res chain seq x y z
N MET A 1 -0.73 5.65 10.74
CA MET A 1 -2.03 5.36 10.12
C MET A 1 -2.46 6.54 9.25
N ARG A 2 -1.89 6.56 8.05
CA ARG A 2 -2.31 7.38 6.92
C ARG A 2 -3.34 6.63 6.08
N GLU A 3 -4.14 7.39 5.34
CA GLU A 3 -5.18 6.90 4.43
C GLU A 3 -5.00 7.62 3.10
N TRP A 4 -4.96 6.88 2.00
CA TRP A 4 -4.99 7.42 0.64
C TRP A 4 -6.24 6.95 -0.07
N LYS A 5 -7.06 7.90 -0.53
CA LYS A 5 -8.26 7.61 -1.32
C LYS A 5 -7.96 7.77 -2.81
N ARG A 6 -8.42 6.83 -3.61
CA ARG A 6 -8.33 6.82 -5.08
C ARG A 6 -9.73 6.62 -5.66
N GLU A 7 -9.88 6.80 -6.98
CA GLU A 7 -11.15 6.45 -7.64
C GLU A 7 -11.32 4.93 -7.66
N GLY A 8 -12.22 4.43 -6.82
CA GLY A 8 -12.61 3.01 -6.80
C GLY A 8 -11.92 2.14 -5.75
N TYR A 9 -10.92 2.65 -5.04
CA TYR A 9 -10.26 1.94 -3.93
C TYR A 9 -9.62 2.92 -2.93
N LYS A 10 -9.16 2.41 -1.79
CA LYS A 10 -8.37 3.16 -0.80
C LYS A 10 -7.17 2.34 -0.35
N VAL A 11 -6.11 3.01 0.06
CA VAL A 11 -4.93 2.41 0.67
C VAL A 11 -4.87 2.86 2.12
N VAL A 12 -4.68 1.92 3.05
CA VAL A 12 -4.59 2.20 4.48
C VAL A 12 -3.28 1.66 5.02
N GLU A 13 -2.55 2.51 5.75
CA GLU A 13 -1.33 2.11 6.46
C GLU A 13 -1.69 1.40 7.77
N VAL A 14 -1.21 0.16 7.94
CA VAL A 14 -1.45 -0.71 9.09
C VAL A 14 -0.11 -1.12 9.71
N GLU A 15 -0.07 -1.21 11.05
CA GLU A 15 1.15 -1.62 11.77
C GLU A 15 1.44 -3.12 11.54
N LEU A 16 2.68 -3.45 11.12
CA LEU A 16 3.12 -4.83 10.90
C LEU A 16 4.03 -5.32 12.04
N ASP A 17 5.23 -4.74 12.17
CA ASP A 17 6.19 -5.09 13.22
C ASP A 17 7.13 -3.91 13.53
N ALA A 18 7.27 -3.57 14.82
CA ALA A 18 8.09 -2.46 15.30
C ALA A 18 7.81 -1.13 14.55
N ASP A 19 8.77 -0.64 13.77
CA ASP A 19 8.68 0.60 12.98
C ASP A 19 8.23 0.34 11.52
N LEU A 20 8.01 -0.92 11.12
CA LEU A 20 7.53 -1.28 9.78
C LEU A 20 6.00 -1.38 9.75
N HIS A 21 5.42 -0.74 8.75
CA HIS A 21 3.99 -0.77 8.45
C HIS A 21 3.76 -1.39 7.07
N GLU A 22 2.60 -2.01 6.90
CA GLU A 22 2.10 -2.51 5.62
C GLU A 22 0.97 -1.62 5.09
N PHE A 23 0.65 -1.76 3.80
CA PHE A 23 -0.36 -0.95 3.14
C PHE A 23 -1.46 -1.83 2.55
N GLU A 24 -2.64 -1.82 3.16
CA GLU A 24 -3.79 -2.56 2.67
C GLU A 24 -4.51 -1.80 1.56
N VAL A 25 -4.63 -2.41 0.39
CA VAL A 25 -5.41 -1.91 -0.74
C VAL A 25 -6.83 -2.48 -0.62
N ILE A 26 -7.79 -1.60 -0.32
CA ILE A 26 -9.18 -1.96 -0.05
C ILE A 26 -10.08 -1.45 -1.19
N LYS A 27 -10.79 -2.37 -1.82
CA LYS A 27 -11.79 -2.10 -2.87
C LYS A 27 -13.10 -2.76 -2.48
N GLU A 28 -14.21 -2.02 -2.56
CA GLU A 28 -15.56 -2.53 -2.19
C GLU A 28 -15.61 -3.15 -0.78
N ASP A 29 -14.86 -2.57 0.17
CA ASP A 29 -14.70 -3.05 1.56
C ASP A 29 -13.97 -4.41 1.72
N GLU A 30 -13.33 -4.91 0.66
CA GLU A 30 -12.45 -6.09 0.71
C GLU A 30 -10.97 -5.70 0.49
N VAL A 31 -10.06 -6.31 1.24
CA VAL A 31 -8.61 -6.19 1.01
C VAL A 31 -8.25 -7.03 -0.21
N ILE A 32 -7.87 -6.38 -1.30
CA ILE A 32 -7.51 -7.05 -2.56
C ILE A 32 -6.01 -7.30 -2.69
N ALA A 33 -5.20 -6.51 -1.99
CA ALA A 33 -3.75 -6.65 -1.92
C ALA A 33 -3.21 -6.01 -0.64
N THR A 34 -2.05 -6.47 -0.19
CA THR A 34 -1.32 -5.90 0.94
C THR A 34 0.12 -5.68 0.51
N ILE A 35 0.57 -4.43 0.51
CA ILE A 35 1.95 -4.08 0.16
C ILE A 35 2.79 -4.19 1.42
N THR A 36 3.74 -5.12 1.43
CA THR A 36 4.65 -5.34 2.54
C THR A 36 6.05 -4.81 2.17
N PRO A 37 6.46 -3.65 2.69
CA PRO A 37 7.82 -3.14 2.46
C PRO A 37 8.87 -4.02 3.14
N GLU A 38 10.02 -4.22 2.48
CA GLU A 38 11.15 -4.95 3.07
C GLU A 38 11.97 -4.08 4.05
N THR A 39 11.98 -2.76 3.84
CA THR A 39 12.74 -1.80 4.65
C THR A 39 11.94 -0.53 4.99
N ILE A 40 12.42 0.23 5.98
CA ILE A 40 11.84 1.55 6.33
C ILE A 40 11.93 2.52 5.13
N GLU A 41 13.01 2.44 4.35
CA GLU A 41 13.19 3.28 3.16
C GLU A 41 12.12 2.96 2.09
N ASP A 42 11.81 1.68 1.88
CA ASP A 42 10.74 1.26 0.96
C ASP A 42 9.36 1.73 1.43
N MET A 43 9.10 1.64 2.74
CA MET A 43 7.88 2.15 3.35
C MET A 43 7.71 3.66 3.14
N GLU A 44 8.77 4.44 3.35
CA GLU A 44 8.75 5.89 3.11
C GLU A 44 8.57 6.23 1.63
N GLN A 45 9.18 5.46 0.73
CA GLN A 45 9.02 5.62 -0.71
C GLN A 45 7.57 5.34 -1.15
N ILE A 46 6.98 4.23 -0.71
CA ILE A 46 5.57 3.90 -0.96
C ILE A 46 4.65 5.03 -0.47
N ALA A 47 4.85 5.51 0.75
CA ALA A 47 4.06 6.59 1.31
C ALA A 47 4.22 7.90 0.51
N SER A 48 5.44 8.21 0.07
CA SER A 48 5.73 9.39 -0.77
C SER A 48 5.05 9.30 -2.14
N ASP A 49 5.10 8.15 -2.79
CA ASP A 49 4.46 7.94 -4.10
C ASP A 49 2.93 8.02 -3.98
N LEU A 50 2.37 7.47 -2.90
CA LEU A 50 0.96 7.62 -2.57
C LEU A 50 0.59 9.08 -2.25
N ASP A 51 1.43 9.84 -1.56
CA ASP A 51 1.24 11.27 -1.28
C ASP A 51 1.31 12.11 -2.58
N ASN A 52 2.13 11.69 -3.56
CA ASN A 52 2.22 12.32 -4.88
C ASN A 52 1.04 11.97 -5.81
N GLY A 53 0.19 11.04 -5.43
CA GLY A 53 -0.99 10.64 -6.21
C GLY A 53 -0.75 9.48 -7.16
N GLU A 54 0.36 8.75 -7.05
CA GLU A 54 0.60 7.55 -7.84
C GLU A 54 -0.46 6.46 -7.56
N ASP A 55 -0.65 5.59 -8.55
CA ASP A 55 -1.58 4.47 -8.51
C ASP A 55 -0.80 3.19 -8.17
N VAL A 56 -1.36 2.35 -7.28
CA VAL A 56 -0.74 1.07 -6.90
C VAL A 56 -1.01 -0.04 -7.90
N ASN A 57 -1.89 0.18 -8.88
CA ASN A 57 -2.15 -0.79 -9.94
C ASN A 57 -0.88 -1.06 -10.77
N GLY A 58 -0.40 -2.31 -10.75
CA GLY A 58 0.84 -2.74 -11.40
C GLY A 58 2.07 -2.76 -10.48
N TRP A 59 1.95 -2.37 -9.21
CA TRP A 59 3.05 -2.48 -8.24
C TRP A 59 3.22 -3.92 -7.75
N GLU A 60 4.41 -4.23 -7.22
CA GLU A 60 4.67 -5.47 -6.50
C GLU A 60 4.22 -5.33 -5.04
N ASP A 61 3.53 -6.36 -4.51
CA ASP A 61 3.01 -6.38 -3.14
C ASP A 61 4.06 -6.75 -2.07
N GLY A 62 5.33 -6.94 -2.45
CA GLY A 62 6.40 -7.40 -1.55
C GLY A 62 6.39 -8.92 -1.29
N MET A 63 5.42 -9.66 -1.85
CA MET A 63 5.38 -11.12 -1.87
C MET A 63 5.60 -11.69 -3.28
N GLY A 64 5.99 -10.84 -4.23
CA GLY A 64 6.20 -11.20 -5.63
C GLY A 64 4.93 -11.24 -6.47
N ASN A 65 3.79 -10.73 -5.98
CA ASN A 65 2.57 -10.59 -6.79
C ASN A 65 2.41 -9.17 -7.30
N THR A 66 1.85 -9.05 -8.50
CA THR A 66 1.48 -7.75 -9.07
C THR A 66 0.06 -7.38 -8.69
N ILE A 67 -0.13 -6.18 -8.15
CA ILE A 67 -1.43 -5.65 -7.78
C ILE A 67 -2.23 -5.34 -9.04
N SER A 68 -3.48 -5.81 -9.08
CA SER A 68 -4.44 -5.52 -10.14
C SER A 68 -5.76 -5.09 -9.52
N ILE A 69 -6.22 -3.89 -9.88
CA ILE A 69 -7.42 -3.25 -9.30
C ILE A 69 -8.59 -3.28 -10.27
#